data_AF-A0A419DE99-F1
#
_entry.id   AF-A0A419DE99-F1
#
_cell.length_a   1.000
_cell.length_b   1.000
_cell.length_c   1.000
_cell.angle_alpha   90.00
_cell.angle_beta   90.00
_cell.angle_gamma   90.00
#
_symmetry.space_group_name_H-M   'P 1'
#
loop_
_entity.id
_entity.type
_entity.pdbx_description
1 polymer ?
#
loop_
_entity_poly.entity_id
_entity_poly.type
_entity_poly.pdbx_seq_one_letter_code
_entity_poly.pdbx_strand_id
1 'polypeptide(L)'
;MFIRGDAPEMRDARDLAERVKGALDVEVEELDVEEREGKDVAEVYDIYATPSFLVTTDDGVVIHQWIGKIPAEFELKGAVNL
;
A
#
# COMPACT_ATOMS: atom_id res chain seq x y z
N MET A 1 1.50 -0.69 2.28
CA MET A 1 1.17 -1.45 1.05
C MET A 1 1.08 -2.91 1.41
N PHE A 2 0.05 -3.62 0.96
CA PHE A 2 -0.12 -5.05 1.20
C PHE A 2 0.15 -5.85 -0.07
N ILE A 3 0.91 -6.92 0.07
CA ILE A 3 1.31 -7.82 -1.01
C ILE A 3 1.10 -9.28 -0.62
N ARG A 4 1.25 -10.19 -1.59
CA ARG A 4 1.32 -11.63 -1.37
C ARG A 4 2.39 -12.22 -2.27
N GLY A 5 3.55 -12.57 -1.71
CA GLY A 5 4.65 -13.14 -2.47
C GLY A 5 5.22 -12.21 -3.54
N ASP A 6 5.57 -12.76 -4.71
CA ASP A 6 6.35 -12.05 -5.74
C ASP A 6 5.79 -12.21 -7.18
N ALA A 7 4.46 -12.24 -7.30
CA ALA A 7 3.80 -12.23 -8.60
C ALA A 7 4.09 -10.91 -9.38
N PRO A 8 3.97 -10.89 -10.72
CA PRO A 8 4.25 -9.70 -11.53
C PRO A 8 3.55 -8.42 -11.03
N GLU A 9 2.28 -8.53 -10.65
CA GLU A 9 1.51 -7.42 -10.10
C GLU A 9 2.04 -6.90 -8.75
N MET A 10 2.71 -7.74 -7.95
CA MET A 10 3.37 -7.31 -6.70
C MET A 10 4.63 -6.51 -7.01
N ARG A 11 5.36 -6.88 -8.07
CA ARG A 11 6.53 -6.13 -8.54
C ARG A 11 6.13 -4.77 -9.08
N ASP A 12 5.05 -4.72 -9.88
CA ASP A 12 4.49 -3.46 -10.37
C ASP A 12 4.05 -2.53 -9.21
N ALA A 13 3.48 -3.12 -8.15
CA ALA A 13 3.12 -2.38 -6.94
C ALA A 13 4.35 -1.82 -6.21
N ARG A 14 5.41 -2.62 -6.02
CA ARG A 14 6.68 -2.18 -5.43
C ARG A 14 7.34 -1.07 -6.25
N ASP A 15 7.34 -1.21 -7.57
CA ASP A 15 7.91 -0.21 -8.47
C ASP A 15 7.16 1.13 -8.35
N LEU A 16 5.83 1.10 -8.22
CA LEU A 16 5.05 2.31 -7.97
C LEU A 16 5.36 2.91 -6.60
N ALA A 17 5.39 2.09 -5.55
CA ALA A 17 5.73 2.52 -4.19
C ALA A 17 7.10 3.23 -4.13
N GLU A 18 8.13 2.65 -4.77
CA GLU A 18 9.47 3.22 -4.79
C GLU A 18 9.53 4.54 -5.58
N ARG A 19 8.80 4.64 -6.70
CA ARG A 19 8.69 5.91 -7.44
C ARG A 19 8.03 7.01 -6.61
N VAL A 20 7.00 6.68 -5.84
CA VAL A 20 6.31 7.66 -4.98
C VAL A 20 7.20 8.07 -3.81
N LYS A 21 7.84 7.11 -3.14
CA LYS A 21 8.80 7.35 -2.06
C LYS A 21 10.00 8.19 -2.51
N GLY A 22 10.51 7.98 -3.73
CA GLY A 22 11.60 8.79 -4.27
C GLY A 22 11.17 10.21 -4.68
N ALA A 23 9.86 10.45 -4.86
CA ALA A 23 9.32 11.73 -5.30
C ALA A 23 8.75 12.58 -4.15
N LEU A 24 8.37 11.96 -3.03
CA LEU A 24 7.70 12.59 -1.89
C LEU A 24 8.39 12.18 -0.59
N ASP A 25 8.36 13.06 0.41
CA ASP A 25 8.88 12.76 1.75
C ASP A 25 7.87 11.93 2.55
N VAL A 26 7.74 10.65 2.19
CA VAL A 26 6.83 9.70 2.85
C VAL A 26 7.50 8.40 3.22
N GLU A 27 7.03 7.82 4.32
CA GLU A 27 7.32 6.44 4.66
C GLU A 27 6.41 5.50 3.88
N VAL A 28 6.99 4.41 3.36
CA VAL A 28 6.23 3.33 2.72
C VAL A 28 6.57 2.04 3.42
N GLU A 29 5.57 1.47 4.09
CA GLU A 29 5.63 0.16 4.70
C GLU A 29 5.09 -0.91 3.73
N GLU A 30 5.82 -2.01 3.57
CA GLU A 30 5.38 -3.20 2.81
C GLU A 30 5.04 -4.32 3.79
N LEU A 31 3.83 -4.85 3.70
CA LEU A 31 3.32 -5.92 4.55
C LEU A 31 2.92 -7.11 3.67
N ASP A 32 3.57 -8.26 3.87
CA ASP A 32 3.15 -9.51 3.23
C ASP A 32 2.05 -10.19 4.05
N VAL A 33 0.88 -10.37 3.43
CA VAL A 33 -0.28 -11.00 4.06
C VAL A 33 -0.10 -12.50 4.32
N GLU A 34 1.03 -13.10 3.94
CA GLU A 34 1.41 -14.45 4.35
C GLU A 34 2.15 -14.47 5.70
N GLU A 35 2.75 -13.35 6.10
CA GLU A 35 3.43 -13.16 7.37
C GLU A 35 2.46 -12.79 8.49
N ARG A 36 2.85 -13.04 9.75
CA ARG A 36 1.97 -12.82 10.92
C ARG A 36 1.54 -11.36 11.04
N GLU A 37 2.48 -10.44 10.97
CA GLU A 37 2.21 -9.01 11.06
C GLU A 37 1.32 -8.53 9.92
N GLY A 38 1.64 -8.90 8.67
CA GLY A 38 0.81 -8.54 7.53
C GLY A 38 -0.61 -9.09 7.61
N LYS A 39 -0.82 -10.29 8.17
CA LYS A 39 -2.16 -10.84 8.45
C LYS A 39 -2.91 -10.03 9.49
N ASP A 40 -2.28 -9.77 10.64
CA ASP A 40 -2.89 -9.06 11.76
C ASP A 40 -3.31 -7.64 11.32
N VAL A 41 -2.43 -6.94 10.59
CA VAL A 41 -2.70 -5.59 10.11
C VAL A 41 -3.69 -5.59 8.93
N ALA A 42 -3.66 -6.60 8.06
CA ALA A 42 -4.66 -6.76 7.00
C ALA A 42 -6.08 -6.94 7.57
N GLU A 43 -6.23 -7.67 8.69
CA GLU A 43 -7.52 -7.82 9.36
C GLU A 43 -8.02 -6.49 9.92
N VAL A 44 -7.14 -5.69 10.56
CA VAL A 44 -7.49 -4.37 11.12
C VAL A 44 -8.01 -3.42 10.04
N TYR A 45 -7.43 -3.46 8.84
CA TYR A 45 -7.77 -2.56 7.74
C TYR A 45 -8.71 -3.19 6.69
N ASP A 46 -9.35 -4.32 6.98
CA ASP A 46 -10.27 -5.02 6.07
C ASP A 46 -9.66 -5.33 4.68
N ILE A 47 -8.41 -5.80 4.65
CA ILE A 47 -7.68 -6.13 3.42
C ILE A 47 -7.91 -7.59 3.04
N TYR A 48 -8.74 -7.81 2.02
CA TYR A 48 -9.10 -9.15 1.52
C TYR A 48 -8.51 -9.48 0.13
N ALA A 49 -7.76 -8.55 -0.47
CA ALA A 49 -7.11 -8.74 -1.77
C ALA A 49 -5.73 -8.04 -1.82
N THR A 50 -4.87 -8.52 -2.70
CA THR A 50 -3.51 -8.01 -2.91
C THR A 50 -3.22 -7.89 -4.41
N PRO A 51 -2.40 -6.91 -4.86
CA PRO A 51 -1.80 -5.85 -4.06
C PRO A 51 -2.85 -4.84 -3.60
N SER A 52 -2.63 -4.22 -2.44
CA SER A 52 -3.48 -3.14 -1.93
C SER A 52 -2.64 -1.97 -1.40
N PHE A 53 -3.14 -0.75 -1.62
CA PHE A 53 -2.50 0.48 -1.16
C PHE A 53 -3.41 1.18 -0.16
N LEU A 54 -2.80 1.66 0.92
CA LEU A 54 -3.46 2.50 1.91
C LEU A 54 -2.58 3.73 2.13
N VAL A 55 -3.22 4.87 2.28
CA VAL A 55 -2.61 6.09 2.77
C VAL A 55 -3.23 6.36 4.13
N THR A 56 -2.40 6.37 5.15
CA THR A 56 -2.81 6.61 6.54
C THR A 56 -2.10 7.84 7.09
N THR A 57 -2.71 8.44 8.09
CA THR A 57 -2.00 9.34 9.02
C THR A 57 -1.12 8.53 9.99
N ASP A 58 -0.23 9.22 10.71
CA ASP A 58 0.67 8.60 11.71
C ASP A 58 -0.09 7.90 12.86
N ASP A 59 -1.34 8.30 13.14
CA ASP A 59 -2.21 7.68 14.14
C ASP A 59 -3.09 6.54 13.57
N GLY A 60 -2.84 6.14 12.32
CA GLY A 60 -3.48 4.97 11.68
C GLY A 60 -4.85 5.26 11.07
N VAL A 61 -5.26 6.53 10.92
CA VAL A 61 -6.51 6.87 10.24
C VAL A 61 -6.32 6.73 8.73
N VAL A 62 -7.18 5.92 8.10
CA VAL A 62 -7.16 5.73 6.64
C VAL A 62 -7.72 6.97 5.94
N ILE A 63 -6.89 7.61 5.12
CA ILE A 63 -7.27 8.72 4.24
C ILE A 63 -7.79 8.19 2.91
N HIS A 64 -7.06 7.24 2.32
CA HIS A 64 -7.39 6.63 1.03
C HIS A 64 -7.01 5.15 1.00
N GLN A 65 -7.74 4.37 0.19
CA GLN A 65 -7.45 2.95 -0.02
C GLN A 65 -7.79 2.47 -1.43
N TRP A 66 -7.00 1.53 -1.91
CA TRP A 66 -7.19 0.79 -3.15
C TRP A 66 -7.00 -0.69 -2.87
N ILE A 67 -8.12 -1.43 -2.75
CA ILE A 67 -8.10 -2.85 -2.40
C ILE A 67 -8.04 -3.72 -3.66
N GLY A 68 -7.05 -4.61 -3.72
CA GLY A 68 -6.87 -5.58 -4.82
C GLY A 68 -6.49 -4.94 -6.16
N LYS A 69 -5.96 -3.72 -6.15
CA LYS A 69 -5.54 -3.00 -7.35
C LYS A 69 -4.39 -2.04 -7.06
N ILE A 70 -3.61 -1.78 -8.09
CA ILE A 70 -2.56 -0.77 -8.10
C ILE A 70 -3.19 0.56 -8.55
N PRO A 71 -3.12 1.64 -7.75
CA PRO A 71 -3.63 2.95 -8.17
C PRO A 71 -2.80 3.53 -9.31
N ALA A 72 -3.35 4.49 -10.05
CA ALA A 72 -2.52 5.29 -10.92
C ALA A 72 -1.58 6.19 -10.08
N GLU A 73 -0.37 6.45 -10.59
CA GLU A 73 0.64 7.21 -9.84
C GLU A 73 0.16 8.59 -9.41
N PHE A 74 -0.61 9.29 -10.25
CA PHE A 74 -1.16 10.60 -9.91
C PHE A 74 -2.24 10.54 -8.82
N GLU A 75 -3.01 9.44 -8.73
CA GLU A 75 -4.00 9.26 -7.67
C GLU A 75 -3.30 9.07 -6.32
N LEU A 76 -2.28 8.22 -6.29
CA LEU A 76 -1.51 7.95 -5.07
C LEU A 76 -0.77 9.19 -4.59
N LYS A 77 -0.07 9.91 -5.49
CA LYS A 77 0.59 11.18 -5.15
C LYS A 77 -0.41 12.27 -4.73
N GLY A 78 -1.60 12.29 -5.33
CA GLY A 78 -2.67 13.20 -4.96
C GLY A 78 -3.14 12.94 -3.53
N ALA A 79 -3.39 11.68 -3.17
CA ALA A 79 -3.85 11.28 -1.85
C ALA A 79 -2.84 11.57 -0.72
N VAL A 80 -1.53 11.49 -1.02
CA VAL A 80 -0.46 11.75 -0.06
C VAL A 80 -0.26 13.26 0.21
N ASN A 81 -0.52 14.12 -0.77
CA ASN A 81 -0.33 15.58 -0.66
C ASN A 81 -1.59 16.35 -0.25
N LEU A 82 -2.58 15.67 0.34
CA LEU A 82 -3.82 16.28 0.83
C LEU A 82 -3.62 17.06 2.14
#